data_AF-A0A822Z8V9-F1
#
_entry.id   AF-A0A822Z8V9-F1
#
_cell.length_a   1.000
_cell.length_b   1.000
_cell.length_c   1.000
_cell.angle_alpha   90.00
_cell.angle_beta   90.00
_cell.angle_gamma   90.00
#
_symmetry.space_group_name_H-M   'P 1'
#
loop_
_entity.id
_entity.type
_entity.pdbx_description
1 polymer ?
#
loop_
_entity_poly.entity_id
_entity_poly.type
_entity_poly.pdbx_seq_one_letter_code
_entity_poly.pdbx_strand_id
1 'polypeptide(L)'
;MDQNNSSSVKTVFPVSINIIFMILRTLAQETRSANPQFEACAPRNCGKGPNISYPFWIPSLQKSYCGIPRSKVTYQNSEPVLNMPGDDYLIQNIFYSNNSF
;
A
#
# COMPACT_ATOMS: atom_id res chain seq x y z
N MET A 1 -66.44 14.24 9.03
CA MET A 1 -65.94 15.05 10.16
C MET A 1 -64.69 14.37 10.65
N ASP A 2 -63.59 15.07 10.41
CA ASP A 2 -62.20 14.72 10.62
C ASP A 2 -61.84 14.57 12.11
N GLN A 3 -60.76 13.84 12.41
CA GLN A 3 -59.52 14.44 12.92
C GLN A 3 -58.42 13.39 13.22
N ASN A 4 -57.43 13.40 12.35
CA ASN A 4 -55.98 13.26 12.52
C ASN A 4 -55.47 13.28 13.98
N ASN A 5 -54.62 12.30 14.35
CA ASN A 5 -53.52 12.49 15.30
C ASN A 5 -52.49 11.36 15.11
N SER A 6 -51.49 11.49 14.25
CA SER A 6 -50.16 12.00 14.63
C SER A 6 -49.74 11.58 16.03
N SER A 7 -48.90 10.54 16.15
CA SER A 7 -47.64 10.62 16.90
C SER A 7 -47.08 9.24 17.18
N SER A 8 -45.82 9.09 16.78
CA SER A 8 -44.88 8.06 17.23
C SER A 8 -45.17 6.64 16.76
N VAL A 9 -44.87 6.40 15.48
CA VAL A 9 -44.11 5.17 15.17
C VAL A 9 -42.84 5.25 16.00
N LYS A 10 -42.85 4.69 17.21
CA LYS A 10 -41.63 4.49 17.99
C LYS A 10 -40.85 3.45 17.21
N THR A 11 -39.89 3.90 16.41
CA THR A 11 -38.95 3.02 15.72
C THR A 11 -38.10 2.35 16.80
N VAL A 12 -38.64 1.29 17.40
CA VAL A 12 -37.88 0.37 18.25
C VAL A 12 -37.03 -0.40 17.26
N PHE A 13 -35.89 0.16 16.89
CA PHE A 13 -34.87 -0.62 16.20
C PHE A 13 -34.54 -1.77 17.14
N PRO A 14 -34.84 -3.02 16.77
CA PRO A 14 -34.58 -4.14 17.64
C PRO A 14 -33.08 -4.14 17.91
N VAL A 15 -32.71 -4.22 19.19
CA VAL A 15 -31.32 -4.10 19.66
C VAL A 15 -30.40 -5.06 18.88
N SER A 16 -30.95 -6.19 18.45
CA SER A 16 -30.32 -7.16 17.55
C SER A 16 -29.88 -6.59 16.20
N ILE A 17 -30.66 -5.73 15.54
CA ILE A 17 -30.27 -5.09 14.27
C ILE A 17 -29.08 -4.16 14.49
N ASN A 18 -29.08 -3.35 15.56
CA ASN A 18 -27.95 -2.48 15.90
C ASN A 18 -26.69 -3.29 16.23
N ILE A 19 -26.82 -4.41 16.95
CA ILE A 19 -25.71 -5.33 17.24
C ILE A 19 -25.14 -5.91 15.94
N ILE A 20 -26.00 -6.35 15.01
CA ILE A 20 -25.59 -6.88 13.71
C ILE A 20 -24.81 -5.83 12.91
N PHE A 21 -25.29 -4.59 12.84
CA PHE A 21 -24.58 -3.49 12.18
C PHE A 21 -23.22 -3.20 12.83
N MET A 22 -23.12 -3.25 14.16
CA MET A 22 -21.86 -3.08 14.88
C MET A 22 -20.87 -4.23 14.56
N ILE A 23 -21.32 -5.47 14.56
CA ILE A 23 -20.51 -6.65 14.20
C ILE A 23 -20.01 -6.55 12.74
N LEU A 24 -20.88 -6.14 11.80
CA LEU A 24 -20.52 -5.90 10.40
C LEU A 24 -19.45 -4.82 10.25
N ARG A 25 -19.53 -3.73 11.04
CA ARG A 25 -18.52 -2.66 11.04
C ARG A 25 -17.17 -3.17 11.55
N THR A 26 -17.17 -3.95 12.64
CA THR A 26 -15.93 -4.54 13.18
C THR A 26 -15.30 -5.52 12.21
N LEU A 27 -16.09 -6.41 11.58
CA LEU A 27 -15.57 -7.40 10.63
C LEU A 27 -15.06 -6.75 9.33
N ALA A 28 -15.67 -5.64 8.90
CA ALA A 28 -15.19 -4.86 7.75
C ALA A 28 -13.83 -4.18 8.01
N GLN A 29 -13.49 -3.92 9.28
CA GLN A 29 -12.26 -3.24 9.67
C GLN A 29 -11.06 -4.20 9.80
N GLU A 30 -11.32 -5.49 10.05
CA GLU A 30 -10.31 -6.56 10.27
C GLU A 30 -9.55 -7.04 9.02
N THR A 31 -9.68 -6.36 7.86
CA THR A 31 -8.99 -6.80 6.62
C THR A 31 -7.89 -5.86 6.12
N ARG A 32 -7.56 -4.79 6.86
CA ARG A 32 -6.41 -3.92 6.53
C ARG A 32 -5.20 -4.21 7.42
N SER A 33 -4.69 -5.43 7.36
CA SER A 33 -3.34 -5.70 7.85
C SER A 33 -2.33 -5.12 6.86
N ALA A 34 -2.08 -3.81 6.93
CA ALA A 34 -0.88 -3.23 6.35
C ALA A 34 0.30 -3.77 7.19
N ASN A 35 0.97 -4.82 6.69
CA ASN A 35 2.16 -5.32 7.36
C ASN A 35 3.16 -4.16 7.43
N PRO A 36 3.65 -3.76 8.62
CA PRO A 36 4.61 -2.66 8.74
C PRO A 36 5.88 -2.88 7.89
N GLN A 37 6.24 -4.13 7.59
CA GLN A 37 7.32 -4.44 6.64
C GLN A 37 6.98 -4.05 5.21
N PHE A 38 5.72 -4.22 4.77
CA PHE A 38 5.30 -3.77 3.42
C PHE A 38 5.33 -2.25 3.33
N GLU A 39 4.91 -1.53 4.37
CA GLU A 39 4.99 -0.06 4.39
C GLU A 39 6.43 0.44 4.31
N ALA A 40 7.35 -0.21 5.02
CA ALA A 40 8.78 0.08 4.95
C ALA A 40 9.38 -0.14 3.55
N CYS A 41 8.73 -0.98 2.73
CA CYS A 41 9.14 -1.32 1.37
C CYS A 41 8.28 -0.68 0.29
N ALA A 42 7.47 0.34 0.65
CA ALA A 42 6.75 1.13 -0.34
C ALA A 42 7.72 1.66 -1.43
N PRO A 43 7.27 1.75 -2.70
CA PRO A 43 8.10 2.24 -3.78
C PRO A 43 8.67 3.64 -3.47
N ARG A 44 9.96 3.84 -3.69
CA ARG A 44 10.66 5.12 -3.46
C ARG A 44 11.32 5.62 -4.73
N ASN A 45 11.25 6.93 -4.94
CA ASN A 45 11.96 7.58 -6.03
C ASN A 45 13.25 8.24 -5.51
N CYS A 46 14.32 8.21 -6.29
CA CYS A 46 15.47 9.08 -6.08
C CYS A 46 15.83 9.79 -7.38
N GLY A 47 15.52 11.09 -7.44
CA GLY A 47 15.87 12.00 -8.54
C GLY A 47 15.12 11.79 -9.85
N LYS A 48 15.88 11.65 -10.94
CA LYS A 48 15.35 11.49 -12.29
C LYS A 48 15.27 10.01 -12.61
N GLY A 49 14.11 9.40 -12.46
CA GLY A 49 13.92 7.99 -12.79
C GLY A 49 12.61 7.41 -12.28
N PRO A 50 12.42 6.09 -12.45
CA PRO A 50 11.21 5.40 -12.00
C PRO A 50 11.18 5.21 -10.49
N ASN A 51 10.00 4.91 -9.94
CA ASN A 51 9.90 4.44 -8.55
C ASN A 51 10.58 3.07 -8.41
N ILE A 52 11.44 2.93 -7.40
CA ILE A 52 12.18 1.71 -7.07
C ILE A 52 11.40 0.94 -5.98
N SER A 53 11.10 -0.32 -6.27
CA SER A 53 10.51 -1.29 -5.36
C SER A 53 11.07 -2.68 -5.63
N TYR A 54 10.69 -3.65 -4.79
CA TYR A 54 11.08 -5.04 -4.94
C TYR A 54 11.00 -5.51 -6.41
N PRO A 55 12.03 -6.20 -6.95
CA PRO A 55 13.19 -6.75 -6.26
C PRO A 55 14.34 -5.76 -6.02
N PHE A 56 14.28 -4.56 -6.58
CA PHE A 56 15.29 -3.51 -6.43
C PHE A 56 15.07 -2.72 -5.14
N TRP A 57 16.12 -2.12 -4.60
CA TRP A 57 15.99 -1.32 -3.39
C TRP A 57 17.07 -0.26 -3.24
N ILE A 58 16.74 0.82 -2.53
CA ILE A 58 17.63 1.96 -2.29
C ILE A 58 18.07 1.94 -0.81
N PRO A 59 19.35 1.66 -0.50
CA PRO A 59 19.81 1.50 0.89
C PRO A 59 19.56 2.68 1.82
N SER A 60 19.50 3.90 1.30
CA SER A 60 19.25 5.13 2.07
C SER A 60 17.76 5.45 2.25
N LEU A 61 16.86 4.85 1.46
CA LEU A 61 15.43 5.19 1.45
C LEU A 61 14.53 4.01 1.83
N GLN A 62 15.05 2.78 1.78
CA GLN A 62 14.33 1.54 2.07
C GLN A 62 15.16 0.66 3.01
N LYS A 63 14.50 -0.25 3.72
CA LYS A 63 15.18 -1.24 4.57
C LYS A 63 15.86 -2.30 3.70
N SER A 64 16.92 -2.91 4.22
CA SER A 64 17.68 -3.95 3.50
C SER A 64 16.87 -5.18 3.11
N TYR A 65 15.77 -5.45 3.81
CA TYR A 65 14.85 -6.55 3.49
C TYR A 65 13.86 -6.21 2.36
N CYS A 66 13.87 -5.00 1.82
CA CYS A 66 12.93 -4.58 0.78
C CYS A 66 13.32 -5.00 -0.64
N GLY A 67 14.51 -5.58 -0.82
CA GLY A 67 14.97 -6.09 -2.10
C GLY A 67 16.06 -7.13 -1.93
N ILE A 68 16.55 -7.66 -3.06
CA ILE A 68 17.58 -8.70 -3.05
C ILE A 68 18.98 -8.09 -2.92
N PRO A 69 19.96 -8.79 -2.31
CA PRO A 69 21.28 -8.20 -2.05
C PRO A 69 22.03 -7.67 -3.29
N ARG A 70 21.77 -8.25 -4.48
CA ARG A 70 22.45 -7.93 -5.75
C ARG A 70 21.70 -6.90 -6.63
N SER A 71 20.64 -6.28 -6.11
CA SER A 71 19.80 -5.31 -6.84
C SER A 71 19.79 -3.93 -6.19
N LYS A 72 20.90 -3.58 -5.52
CA LYS A 72 21.06 -2.29 -4.86
C LYS A 72 21.12 -1.18 -5.91
N VAL A 73 20.25 -0.20 -5.74
CA VAL A 73 20.25 1.02 -6.55
C VAL A 73 20.92 2.11 -5.74
N THR A 74 22.01 2.64 -6.28
CA THR A 74 22.67 3.83 -5.76
C THR A 74 22.18 5.06 -6.50
N TYR A 75 22.34 6.22 -5.89
CA TYR A 75 21.96 7.48 -6.49
C TYR A 75 23.22 8.29 -6.77
N GLN A 76 23.54 8.51 -8.04
CA GLN A 76 24.72 9.24 -8.48
C GLN A 76 24.28 10.39 -9.40
N ASN A 77 24.72 11.63 -9.15
CA ASN A 77 24.44 12.79 -10.02
C ASN A 77 22.96 13.01 -10.41
N SER A 78 22.05 12.71 -9.49
CA SER A 78 20.61 12.76 -9.70
C SER A 78 19.98 11.65 -10.53
N GLU A 79 20.73 10.57 -10.73
CA GLU A 79 20.34 9.42 -11.55
C GLU A 79 20.42 8.11 -10.75
N PRO A 80 19.43 7.21 -10.92
CA PRO A 80 19.44 5.89 -10.29
C PRO A 80 20.37 4.94 -11.05
N VAL A 81 21.38 4.41 -10.35
CA VAL A 81 22.39 3.51 -10.89
C VAL A 81 22.28 2.14 -10.23
N LEU A 82 22.11 1.09 -11.04
CA LEU A 82 22.17 -0.30 -10.63
C LEU A 82 23.61 -0.80 -10.75
N ASN A 83 24.19 -1.18 -9.62
CA ASN A 83 25.56 -1.70 -9.58
C ASN A 83 25.52 -3.20 -9.80
N MET A 84 26.13 -3.69 -10.87
CA MET A 84 26.31 -5.12 -11.11
C MET A 84 27.81 -5.45 -11.15
N PRO A 85 28.19 -6.73 -10.93
CA PRO A 85 29.57 -7.14 -11.13
C PRO A 85 30.00 -6.86 -12.59
N GLY A 86 30.96 -5.97 -12.77
CA GLY A 86 31.58 -5.68 -14.06
C GLY A 86 31.14 -4.36 -14.71
N ASP A 87 29.93 -3.87 -14.42
CA ASP A 87 29.46 -2.60 -14.98
C ASP A 87 28.33 -1.97 -14.17
N ASP A 88 28.17 -0.66 -14.35
CA ASP A 88 27.13 0.15 -13.73
C ASP A 88 26.08 0.58 -14.77
N TYR A 89 24.80 0.40 -14.43
CA TYR A 89 23.70 0.65 -15.36
C TYR A 89 22.78 1.77 -14.88
N LEU A 90 22.54 2.76 -15.74
CA LEU A 90 21.55 3.80 -15.51
C LEU A 90 20.12 3.23 -15.68
N ILE A 91 19.29 3.38 -14.66
CA ILE A 91 17.89 2.94 -14.70
C ILE A 91 17.02 4.04 -15.34
N GLN A 92 16.54 3.79 -16.56
CA GLN A 92 15.59 4.70 -17.22
C GLN A 92 14.14 4.35 -16.92
N ASN A 93 13.78 3.06 -16.98
CA ASN A 93 12.41 2.58 -16.80
C ASN A 93 12.42 1.23 -16.09
N ILE A 94 11.38 0.95 -15.29
CA ILE A 94 11.14 -0.36 -14.69
C ILE A 94 9.69 -0.75 -14.96
N PHE A 95 9.49 -1.97 -15.44
CA PHE A 95 8.17 -2.54 -15.70
C PHE A 95 7.90 -3.64 -14.66
N TYR A 96 7.22 -3.30 -13.57
CA TYR A 96 6.89 -4.27 -12.50
C TYR A 96 5.80 -5.26 -12.90
N SER A 97 4.90 -4.82 -13.77
CA SER A 97 3.86 -5.64 -14.36
C SER A 97 4.34 -6.15 -15.72
N ASN A 98 5.06 -7.27 -15.72
CA ASN A 98 5.10 -8.14 -16.89
C ASN A 98 5.34 -9.58 -16.41
N ASN A 99 4.27 -10.38 -16.36
CA ASN A 99 4.36 -11.83 -16.20
C ASN A 99 4.89 -12.48 -17.49
N SER A 100 5.97 -11.95 -18.06
CA SER A 100 6.64 -12.56 -19.21
C SER A 100 7.64 -13.57 -18.65
N PHE A 101 7.18 -14.83 -18.59
CA PHE A 101 8.02 -16.02 -18.49
C PHE A 101 8.83 -16.22 -19.78
#